data_AF-A0A7X4B898-F1
#
_entry.id   AF-A0A7X4B898-F1
#
_cell.length_a   1.000
_cell.length_b   1.000
_cell.length_c   1.000
_cell.angle_alpha   90.00
_cell.angle_beta   90.00
_cell.angle_gamma   90.00
#
_symmetry.space_group_name_H-M   'P 1'
#
loop_
_entity.id
_entity.type
_entity.pdbx_description
1 polymer ?
#
loop_
_entity_poly.entity_id
_entity_poly.type
_entity_poly.pdbx_seq_one_letter_code
_entity_poly.pdbx_strand_id
1 'polypeptide(L)'
;MALALQEQMMEDAHERIVVGLGRTGLSVARHLHRRGISFAMADTRDQPPGLAAFRQEFPHLDICTGALPEQWFAAASQIILSPGVDTR
;
A
#
# COMPACT_ATOMS: atom_id res chain seq x y z
N MET A 1 12.04 -33.43 14.17
CA MET A 1 10.74 -32.85 14.58
C MET A 1 10.89 -31.35 14.55
N ALA A 2 10.19 -30.72 13.61
CA ALA A 2 10.24 -29.30 13.33
C ALA A 2 9.84 -28.49 14.57
N LEU A 3 10.78 -27.75 15.17
CA LEU A 3 10.42 -26.51 15.83
C LEU A 3 10.30 -25.49 14.72
N ALA A 4 9.05 -25.17 14.41
CA ALA A 4 8.69 -24.17 13.43
C ALA A 4 9.36 -22.85 13.80
N LEU A 5 10.25 -22.37 12.92
CA LEU A 5 10.66 -20.98 12.86
C LEU A 5 9.43 -20.16 12.42
N GLN A 6 8.50 -19.97 13.35
CA GLN A 6 7.29 -19.15 13.21
C GLN A 6 7.59 -17.69 13.59
N GLU A 7 8.65 -17.12 13.04
CA GLU A 7 8.97 -15.69 13.22
C GLU A 7 9.32 -15.03 11.88
N GLN A 8 8.55 -15.33 10.83
CA GLN A 8 8.58 -14.56 9.58
C GLN A 8 7.15 -14.28 9.11
N MET A 9 6.43 -13.38 9.79
CA MET A 9 5.21 -12.73 9.22
C MET A 9 4.64 -11.60 10.09
N MET A 10 5.50 -10.79 10.73
CA MET A 10 5.07 -9.58 11.45
C MET A 10 5.92 -8.37 11.07
N GLU A 11 6.30 -8.25 9.79
CA GLU A 11 7.20 -7.18 9.30
C GLU A 11 6.51 -6.04 8.52
N ASP A 12 5.33 -6.27 7.94
CA ASP A 12 4.69 -5.26 7.07
C ASP A 12 3.46 -4.59 7.71
N ALA A 13 3.60 -4.14 8.96
CA ALA A 13 2.59 -3.30 9.58
C ALA A 13 2.78 -1.85 9.13
N HIS A 14 1.87 -1.35 8.27
CA HIS A 14 1.93 0.02 7.79
C HIS A 14 0.98 0.91 8.57
N GLU A 15 1.51 1.97 9.20
CA GLU A 15 0.69 2.97 9.89
C GLU A 15 -0.31 3.64 8.92
N ARG A 16 0.09 3.83 7.66
CA ARG A 16 -0.68 4.55 6.65
C ARG A 16 -0.73 3.80 5.34
N ILE A 17 -1.94 3.68 4.79
CA ILE A 17 -2.18 3.02 3.52
C ILE A 17 -2.92 3.98 2.59
N VAL A 18 -2.42 4.12 1.36
CA VAL A 18 -3.14 4.81 0.29
C VAL A 18 -3.78 3.74 -0.61
N VAL A 19 -5.10 3.82 -0.77
CA VAL A 19 -5.87 2.85 -1.57
C VAL A 19 -6.27 3.48 -2.90
N GLY A 20 -5.91 2.78 -3.98
CA GLY A 20 -6.20 3.15 -5.36
C GLY A 20 -5.04 3.88 -6.04
N LEU A 21 -4.28 3.16 -6.87
CA LEU A 21 -3.15 3.62 -7.67
C LEU A 21 -3.57 4.09 -9.07
N GLY A 22 -4.45 5.10 -9.09
CA GLY A 22 -4.76 5.91 -10.27
C GLY A 22 -3.88 7.17 -10.37
N ARG A 23 -4.31 8.13 -11.20
CA ARG A 23 -3.71 9.48 -11.23
C ARG A 23 -3.73 10.15 -9.86
N THR A 24 -4.86 10.07 -9.16
CA THR A 24 -5.02 10.66 -7.83
C THR A 24 -4.16 9.95 -6.80
N GLY A 25 -4.17 8.61 -6.75
CA GLY A 25 -3.30 7.83 -5.86
C GLY A 25 -1.82 8.14 -6.03
N LEU A 26 -1.34 8.19 -7.27
CA LEU A 26 0.05 8.55 -7.56
C LEU A 26 0.38 9.99 -7.13
N SER A 27 -0.57 10.93 -7.28
CA SER A 27 -0.41 12.30 -6.78
C SER A 27 -0.31 12.35 -5.25
N VAL A 28 -1.13 11.57 -4.54
CA VAL A 28 -1.08 11.42 -3.08
C VAL A 28 0.25 10.81 -2.64
N ALA A 29 0.70 9.73 -3.28
CA ALA A 29 1.98 9.08 -3.00
C ALA A 29 3.14 10.08 -3.10
N ARG A 30 3.21 10.84 -4.19
CA ARG A 30 4.20 11.92 -4.38
C ARG A 30 4.10 13.00 -3.30
N HIS A 31 2.89 13.36 -2.88
CA HIS A 31 2.69 14.36 -1.83
C HIS A 31 3.22 13.87 -0.47
N LEU A 32 2.89 12.64 -0.07
CA LEU A 32 3.35 12.05 1.19
C LEU A 32 4.87 11.87 1.20
N HIS A 33 5.43 11.34 0.11
CA HIS A 33 6.87 11.15 -0.05
C HIS A 33 7.65 12.47 0.08
N ARG A 34 7.20 13.55 -0.59
CA ARG A 34 7.84 14.87 -0.45
C ARG A 34 7.81 15.44 0.97
N ARG A 35 6.90 14.97 1.82
CA ARG A 35 6.79 15.37 3.23
C ARG A 35 7.51 14.42 4.18
N GLY A 36 8.18 13.38 3.67
CA GLY A 36 8.84 12.37 4.49
C GLY A 36 7.88 11.52 5.32
N ILE A 37 6.61 11.43 4.90
CA ILE A 37 5.60 10.63 5.60
C ILE A 37 5.64 9.21 5.02
N SER A 38 5.80 8.19 5.88
CA SER A 38 5.76 6.80 5.46
C SER A 38 4.33 6.36 5.12
N PHE A 39 4.22 5.50 4.12
CA PHE A 39 2.97 4.89 3.68
C PHE A 39 3.25 3.66 2.82
N ALA A 40 2.26 2.79 2.70
CA ALA A 40 2.20 1.74 1.68
C ALA A 40 1.06 2.00 0.69
N MET A 41 1.16 1.41 -0.51
CA MET A 41 0.12 1.46 -1.54
C MET A 41 -0.68 0.17 -1.61
N ALA A 42 -1.98 0.29 -1.75
CA ALA A 42 -2.87 -0.82 -2.06
C ALA A 42 -3.75 -0.49 -3.28
N ASP A 43 -4.01 -1.46 -4.15
CA ASP A 43 -5.01 -1.35 -5.21
C ASP A 43 -5.65 -2.72 -5.47
N THR A 44 -6.97 -2.78 -5.61
CA THR A 44 -7.69 -4.04 -5.84
C THR A 44 -7.53 -4.59 -7.25
N ARG A 45 -7.02 -3.79 -8.19
CA ARG A 45 -6.69 -4.24 -9.55
C ARG A 45 -5.32 -4.89 -9.55
N ASP A 46 -5.15 -5.97 -10.30
CA ASP A 46 -3.85 -6.61 -10.50
C ASP A 46 -2.85 -5.70 -11.23
N GLN A 47 -3.34 -4.87 -12.15
CA GLN A 47 -2.53 -3.95 -12.94
C GLN A 47 -3.15 -2.54 -12.92
N PRO A 48 -2.98 -1.78 -11.83
CA PRO A 48 -3.50 -0.44 -11.76
C PRO A 48 -2.69 0.50 -12.69
N PRO A 49 -3.32 1.55 -13.24
CA PRO A 49 -2.71 2.37 -14.28
C PRO A 49 -1.47 3.15 -13.81
N GLY A 50 -1.29 3.35 -12.50
CA GLY A 50 -0.10 3.99 -11.94
C GLY A 50 1.03 3.04 -11.52
N LEU A 51 0.90 1.72 -11.70
CA LEU A 51 1.85 0.73 -11.17
C LEU A 51 3.29 0.94 -11.62
N ALA A 52 3.50 1.08 -12.94
CA ALA A 52 4.83 1.23 -13.50
C ALA A 52 5.52 2.51 -13.00
N ALA A 53 4.79 3.64 -13.01
CA ALA A 53 5.30 4.91 -12.49
C ALA A 53 5.61 4.84 -10.99
N PHE A 54 4.74 4.20 -10.20
CA PHE A 54 4.96 4.03 -8.76
C PHE A 54 6.23 3.24 -8.47
N ARG A 55 6.42 2.08 -9.12
CA ARG A 55 7.63 1.26 -8.93
C ARG A 55 8.91 1.97 -9.35
N GLN A 56 8.84 2.82 -10.38
CA GLN A 56 9.96 3.62 -10.82
C GLN A 56 10.30 4.76 -9.83
N GLU A 57 9.29 5.44 -9.31
CA GLU A 57 9.47 6.60 -8.41
C GLU A 57 9.74 6.19 -6.96
N PHE A 58 9.21 5.04 -6.54
CA PHE A 58 9.23 4.57 -5.15
C PHE A 58 9.62 3.08 -5.07
N PRO A 59 10.82 2.69 -5.54
CA PRO A 59 11.24 1.28 -5.56
C PRO A 59 11.37 0.64 -4.17
N HIS A 60 11.34 1.45 -3.12
CA HIS A 60 11.49 1.03 -1.72
C HIS A 60 10.18 1.07 -0.92
N LEU A 61 9.08 1.55 -1.53
CA LEU A 61 7.79 1.58 -0.85
C LEU A 61 6.97 0.35 -1.20
N ASP A 62 6.35 -0.22 -0.20
CA ASP A 62 5.54 -1.42 -0.36
C ASP A 62 4.27 -1.13 -1.15
N ILE A 63 3.93 -2.08 -2.02
CA ILE A 63 2.73 -2.03 -2.84
C ILE A 63 2.10 -3.41 -2.95
N CYS A 64 0.80 -3.48 -2.65
CA CYS A 64 -0.04 -4.63 -2.91
C CYS A 64 -1.04 -4.33 -4.04
N THR A 65 -1.18 -5.28 -4.96
CA THR A 65 -2.15 -5.24 -6.07
C THR A 65 -2.97 -6.51 -6.10
N GLY A 66 -4.26 -6.41 -6.43
CA GLY A 66 -5.17 -7.54 -6.44
C GLY A 66 -5.75 -7.83 -5.07
N ALA A 67 -5.51 -9.03 -4.53
CA ALA A 67 -5.98 -9.42 -3.21
C ALA A 67 -5.26 -8.65 -2.11
N LEU A 68 -6.01 -7.84 -1.36
CA LEU A 68 -5.46 -6.95 -0.35
C LEU A 68 -5.22 -7.69 0.98
N PRO A 69 -4.02 -7.62 1.57
CA PRO A 69 -3.69 -8.32 2.82
C PRO A 69 -4.40 -7.68 4.02
N GLU A 70 -5.30 -8.41 4.67
CA GLU A 70 -6.05 -7.93 5.84
C GLU A 70 -5.15 -7.38 6.95
N GLN A 71 -3.96 -7.98 7.14
CA GLN A 71 -3.01 -7.56 8.17
C GLN A 71 -2.49 -6.13 7.99
N TRP A 72 -2.37 -5.65 6.74
CA TRP A 72 -1.98 -4.25 6.49
C TRP A 72 -3.05 -3.31 7.04
N PHE A 73 -4.32 -3.60 6.75
CA PHE A 73 -5.44 -2.75 7.14
C PHE A 73 -5.77 -2.83 8.63
N ALA A 74 -5.58 -4.00 9.25
CA ALA A 74 -5.77 -4.18 10.69
C ALA A 74 -4.77 -3.36 11.53
N ALA A 75 -3.56 -3.14 11.01
CA ALA A 75 -2.51 -2.38 11.68
C ALA A 75 -2.52 -0.86 11.35
N ALA A 76 -3.23 -0.45 10.29
CA ALA A 76 -3.21 0.93 9.82
C ALA A 76 -4.00 1.87 10.75
N SER A 77 -3.35 2.95 11.18
CA SER A 77 -4.02 4.05 11.88
C SER A 77 -4.68 5.05 10.93
N GLN A 78 -4.27 5.06 9.65
CA GLN A 78 -4.85 5.91 8.62
C GLN A 78 -4.97 5.21 7.27
N ILE A 79 -6.17 5.32 6.68
CA ILE A 79 -6.43 4.90 5.30
C ILE A 79 -6.79 6.13 4.47
N ILE A 80 -6.08 6.32 3.35
CA ILE A 80 -6.32 7.40 2.39
C ILE A 80 -6.94 6.79 1.14
N LEU A 81 -8.24 6.95 0.98
CA LEU A 81 -9.01 6.42 -0.15
C LEU A 81 -9.00 7.40 -1.32
N SER A 82 -8.54 6.95 -2.48
CA SER A 82 -8.71 7.70 -3.73
C SER A 82 -10.22 7.80 -4.06
N PRO A 83 -10.71 8.94 -4.57
CA PRO A 83 -12.15 9.15 -4.83
C PRO A 83 -12.82 8.15 -5.79
N GLY A 84 -12.02 7.46 -6.60
CA GLY A 84 -12.50 6.42 -7.52
C GLY A 84 -12.67 5.04 -6.88
N VAL A 85 -12.39 4.90 -5.59
CA VAL A 85 -12.59 3.66 -4.82
C VAL A 85 -14.00 3.68 -4.24
N ASP A 86 -14.79 2.65 -4.51
CA ASP A 86 -16.10 2.49 -3.86
C ASP A 86 -15.91 2.18 -2.37
N THR A 87 -16.78 2.73 -1.54
CA THR A 87 -16.72 2.66 -0.07
C THR A 87 -17.88 1.88 0.55
N ARG A 88 -18.74 1.31 -0.30
CA ARG A 88 -19.93 0.55 0.10
C ARG A 88 -19.71 -0.95 0.08
#